data_AF-E2SP45-F1
#
_entry.id   AF-E2SP45-F1
#
_cell.length_a   1.000
_cell.length_b   1.000
_cell.length_c   1.000
_cell.angle_alpha   90.00
_cell.angle_beta   90.00
_cell.angle_gamma   90.00
#
_symmetry.space_group_name_H-M   'P 1'
#
loop_
_entity.id
_entity.type
_entity.pdbx_description
1 polymer ?
#
loop_
_entity_poly.entity_id
_entity_poly.type
_entity_poly.pdbx_seq_one_letter_code
_entity_poly.pdbx_strand_id
1 'polypeptide(L)'
;MKYPVLRTRFLPNLYKHCKKVKVLHVSYEDMGFLQQEELRCQWLQEAIEKLYEHIESNFTTCQATRVFSMEQETFVVFKDNLTKKLLTEFLENLLAEISHYCEDQVQFSYQLLTAILFQDGCEPRMTMANKLGEDIKDSAEFENAAIYYTAGKPPRGKYFKSWKDYQQHHVVKVKNQPNTTPKKLAEEKKEANKKDEAYMYYI
;
A
#
# COMPACT_ATOMS: atom_id res chain seq x y z
N MET A 1 -21.62 -13.96 17.18
CA MET A 1 -20.81 -13.85 15.95
C MET A 1 -19.44 -13.33 16.31
N LYS A 2 -18.39 -14.06 15.92
CA LYS A 2 -17.01 -13.60 16.02
C LYS A 2 -16.72 -12.67 14.83
N TYR A 3 -15.68 -11.85 14.94
CA TYR A 3 -15.24 -10.97 13.87
C TYR A 3 -13.76 -11.24 13.58
N PRO A 4 -13.34 -11.17 12.31
CA PRO A 4 -11.92 -11.25 11.98
C PRO A 4 -11.13 -10.16 12.69
N VAL A 5 -9.87 -10.45 12.98
CA VAL A 5 -9.00 -9.60 13.79
C VAL A 5 -7.89 -9.02 12.92
N LEU A 6 -7.90 -7.70 12.75
CA LEU A 6 -6.78 -6.99 12.13
C LEU A 6 -5.75 -6.68 13.21
N ARG A 7 -4.69 -7.50 13.28
CA ARG A 7 -3.59 -7.32 14.22
C ARG A 7 -2.58 -6.32 13.70
N THR A 8 -2.24 -5.33 14.53
CA THR A 8 -1.26 -4.29 14.20
C THR A 8 -0.28 -4.09 15.34
N ARG A 9 0.98 -3.73 15.02
CA ARG A 9 1.99 -3.39 16.04
C ARG A 9 1.63 -2.12 16.81
N PHE A 10 1.12 -1.13 16.08
CA PHE A 10 0.73 0.18 16.62
C PHE A 10 -0.68 0.52 16.19
N LEU A 11 -1.41 1.19 17.08
CA LEU A 11 -2.72 1.75 16.75
C LEU A 11 -2.56 3.20 16.29
N PRO A 12 -3.28 3.62 15.24
CA PRO A 12 -3.33 5.03 14.91
C PRO A 12 -3.98 5.86 16.03
N ASN A 13 -3.56 7.12 16.17
CA ASN A 13 -3.92 8.03 17.26
C ASN A 13 -5.43 8.13 17.59
N LEU A 14 -6.31 7.91 16.60
CA LEU A 14 -7.76 8.06 16.73
C LEU A 14 -8.52 6.74 16.96
N TYR A 15 -7.79 5.63 16.96
CA TYR A 15 -8.31 4.27 17.07
C TYR A 15 -7.97 3.65 18.43
N LYS A 16 -8.84 2.76 18.90
CA LYS A 16 -8.71 2.12 20.22
C LYS A 16 -8.55 0.62 20.04
N HIS A 17 -7.75 0.01 20.91
CA HIS A 17 -7.60 -1.44 21.01
C HIS A 17 -8.96 -2.13 21.18
N CYS A 18 -9.18 -3.27 20.50
CA CYS A 18 -10.42 -4.05 20.51
C CYS A 18 -11.65 -3.26 20.00
N LYS A 19 -11.48 -2.30 19.10
CA LYS A 19 -12.59 -1.57 18.48
C LYS A 19 -13.00 -2.24 17.17
N LYS A 20 -14.30 -2.38 16.96
CA LYS A 20 -14.86 -2.76 15.66
C LYS A 20 -14.70 -1.61 14.68
N VAL A 21 -14.20 -1.91 13.49
CA VAL A 21 -13.94 -0.96 12.40
C VAL A 21 -14.34 -1.57 11.08
N LYS A 22 -14.66 -0.73 10.08
CA LYS A 22 -14.67 -1.20 8.68
C LYS A 22 -13.24 -1.20 8.17
N VAL A 23 -12.89 -2.21 7.41
CA VAL A 23 -11.55 -2.40 6.85
C VAL A 23 -11.66 -2.54 5.34
N LEU A 24 -10.83 -1.80 4.61
CA LEU A 24 -10.58 -1.96 3.19
C LEU A 24 -9.18 -2.52 2.97
N HIS A 25 -9.08 -3.52 2.11
CA HIS A 25 -7.82 -4.00 1.54
C HIS A 25 -7.95 -4.04 0.02
N VAL A 26 -6.86 -3.76 -0.68
CA VAL A 26 -6.76 -3.89 -2.14
C VAL A 26 -5.59 -4.81 -2.43
N SER A 27 -5.86 -5.83 -3.24
CA SER A 27 -4.86 -6.79 -3.74
C SER A 27 -4.85 -6.77 -5.27
N TYR A 28 -3.80 -7.33 -5.84
CA TYR A 28 -3.72 -7.52 -7.29
C TYR A 28 -2.98 -8.80 -7.64
N GLU A 29 -3.32 -9.36 -8.79
CA GLU A 29 -2.63 -10.48 -9.41
C GLU A 29 -2.01 -10.01 -10.74
N ASP A 30 -0.71 -10.24 -10.90
CA ASP A 30 0.00 -9.94 -12.15
C ASP A 30 -0.33 -11.00 -13.21
N MET A 31 -0.86 -10.56 -14.35
CA MET A 31 -1.18 -11.40 -15.50
C MET A 31 -0.15 -11.26 -16.64
N GLY A 32 1.01 -10.64 -16.34
CA GLY A 32 2.10 -10.44 -17.30
C GLY A 32 2.55 -8.99 -17.48
N PHE A 33 1.99 -8.05 -16.70
CA PHE A 33 2.38 -6.64 -16.72
C PHE A 33 3.80 -6.44 -16.18
N LEU A 34 4.15 -7.13 -15.09
CA LEU A 34 5.42 -6.95 -14.37
C LEU A 34 6.59 -7.68 -15.03
N GLN A 35 6.33 -8.71 -15.83
CA GLN A 35 7.36 -9.50 -16.50
C GLN A 35 8.14 -8.71 -17.56
N GLN A 36 7.62 -7.54 -17.95
CA GLN A 36 8.16 -6.76 -19.07
C GLN A 36 9.29 -5.82 -18.63
N GLU A 37 9.17 -5.15 -17.48
CA GLU A 37 10.15 -4.16 -17.01
C GLU A 37 10.12 -4.00 -15.47
N GLU A 38 11.29 -3.94 -14.83
CA GLU A 38 11.40 -3.68 -13.37
C GLU A 38 10.77 -2.35 -12.96
N LEU A 39 10.86 -1.34 -13.84
CA LEU A 39 10.25 -0.02 -13.61
C LEU A 39 8.71 -0.09 -13.52
N ARG A 40 8.05 -1.08 -14.13
CA ARG A 40 6.60 -1.27 -14.00
C ARG A 40 6.20 -1.73 -12.60
N CYS A 41 7.03 -2.54 -11.96
CA CYS A 41 6.84 -2.94 -10.57
C CYS A 41 6.89 -1.71 -9.66
N GLN A 42 7.88 -0.84 -9.84
CA GLN A 42 8.00 0.41 -9.08
C GLN A 42 6.80 1.33 -9.32
N TRP A 43 6.40 1.52 -10.58
CA TRP A 43 5.23 2.34 -10.91
C TRP A 43 3.94 1.79 -10.29
N LEU A 44 3.70 0.47 -10.37
CA LEU A 44 2.49 -0.15 -9.83
C LEU A 44 2.45 -0.03 -8.30
N GLN A 45 3.59 -0.25 -7.63
CA GLN A 45 3.70 -0.02 -6.18
C GLN A 45 3.39 1.43 -5.82
N GLU A 46 3.98 2.41 -6.51
CA GLU A 46 3.68 3.83 -6.29
C GLU A 46 2.21 4.17 -6.57
N ALA A 47 1.60 3.56 -7.59
CA ALA A 47 0.19 3.76 -7.92
C ALA A 47 -0.73 3.21 -6.81
N ILE A 48 -0.43 2.03 -6.25
CA ILE A 48 -1.17 1.47 -5.12
C ILE A 48 -1.00 2.32 -3.85
N GLU A 49 0.20 2.81 -3.57
CA GLU A 49 0.44 3.73 -2.44
C GLU A 49 -0.36 5.02 -2.60
N LYS A 50 -0.38 5.58 -3.81
CA LYS A 50 -1.21 6.76 -4.16
C LYS A 50 -2.71 6.48 -4.06
N LEU A 51 -3.15 5.28 -4.41
CA LEU A 51 -4.55 4.87 -4.25
C LEU A 51 -4.97 4.98 -2.78
N TYR A 52 -4.15 4.46 -1.86
CA TYR A 52 -4.43 4.57 -0.43
C TYR A 52 -4.40 6.04 0.05
N GLU A 53 -3.47 6.86 -0.44
CA GLU A 53 -3.41 8.30 -0.09
C GLU A 53 -4.67 9.05 -0.54
N HIS A 54 -5.18 8.76 -1.74
CA HIS A 54 -6.42 9.33 -2.26
C HIS A 54 -7.61 8.93 -1.39
N ILE A 55 -7.67 7.68 -0.93
CA ILE A 55 -8.74 7.22 -0.02
C ILE A 55 -8.67 7.95 1.33
N GLU A 56 -7.49 8.06 1.93
CA GLU A 56 -7.32 8.78 3.20
C GLU A 56 -7.72 10.25 3.08
N SER A 57 -7.36 10.90 1.96
CA SER A 57 -7.65 12.31 1.70
C SER A 57 -9.13 12.57 1.41
N ASN A 58 -9.82 11.67 0.70
CA ASN A 58 -11.24 11.83 0.37
C ASN A 58 -12.18 11.44 1.53
N PHE A 59 -11.75 10.54 2.41
CA PHE A 59 -12.58 10.01 3.51
C PHE A 59 -12.13 10.50 4.89
N THR A 60 -11.62 11.72 4.99
CA THR A 60 -11.20 12.37 6.24
C THR A 60 -12.32 12.46 7.28
N THR A 61 -13.56 12.70 6.86
CA THR A 61 -14.74 12.73 7.74
C THR A 61 -15.06 11.37 8.36
N CYS A 62 -14.68 10.28 7.69
CA CYS A 62 -14.79 8.91 8.19
C CYS A 62 -13.54 8.47 8.99
N GLN A 63 -12.57 9.38 9.17
CA GLN A 63 -11.27 9.11 9.77
C GLN A 63 -10.57 7.93 9.11
N ALA A 64 -10.61 7.88 7.77
CA ALA A 64 -9.87 6.90 7.00
C ALA A 64 -8.39 6.99 7.40
N THR A 65 -7.81 5.85 7.77
CA THR A 65 -6.42 5.81 8.23
C THR A 65 -5.78 4.52 7.81
N ARG A 66 -4.59 4.62 7.22
CA ARG A 66 -3.77 3.48 6.88
C ARG A 66 -3.27 2.78 8.14
N VAL A 67 -3.36 1.46 8.11
CA VAL A 67 -2.78 0.58 9.12
C VAL A 67 -2.08 -0.56 8.42
N PHE A 68 -1.05 -1.09 9.07
CA PHE A 68 -0.27 -2.20 8.55
C PHE A 68 -0.51 -3.42 9.42
N SER A 69 -0.74 -4.57 8.78
CA SER A 69 -0.79 -5.85 9.48
C SER A 69 0.58 -6.21 10.03
N MET A 70 0.66 -7.31 10.78
CA MET A 70 1.94 -7.85 11.25
C MET A 70 2.88 -8.26 10.11
N GLU A 71 2.31 -8.60 8.94
CA GLU A 71 3.02 -8.97 7.71
C GLU A 71 3.31 -7.76 6.81
N GLN A 72 3.10 -6.53 7.31
CA GLN A 72 3.28 -5.27 6.58
C GLN A 72 2.34 -5.07 5.38
N GLU A 73 1.23 -5.80 5.32
CA GLU A 73 0.20 -5.51 4.33
C GLU A 73 -0.59 -4.26 4.71
N THR A 74 -0.92 -3.49 3.70
CA THR A 74 -1.62 -2.22 3.83
C THR A 74 -3.13 -2.44 3.91
N PHE A 75 -3.75 -1.86 4.92
CA PHE A 75 -5.20 -1.77 5.07
C PHE A 75 -5.60 -0.33 5.33
N VAL A 76 -6.84 0.03 5.04
CA VAL A 76 -7.45 1.29 5.48
C VAL A 76 -8.60 0.97 6.44
N VAL A 77 -8.54 1.56 7.62
CA VAL A 77 -9.62 1.46 8.62
C VAL A 77 -10.49 2.71 8.61
N PHE A 78 -11.77 2.54 8.95
CA PHE A 78 -12.76 3.61 9.07
C PHE A 78 -13.49 3.51 10.40
N LYS A 79 -13.76 4.66 11.05
CA LYS A 79 -14.22 4.70 12.45
C LYS A 79 -15.72 4.54 12.65
N ASP A 80 -16.54 5.08 11.75
CA ASP A 80 -18.00 4.92 11.56
C ASP A 80 -18.48 6.15 10.74
N ASN A 81 -19.55 6.02 9.93
CA ASN A 81 -20.08 6.98 8.91
C ASN A 81 -19.75 6.70 7.43
N LEU A 82 -19.10 5.58 7.13
CA LEU A 82 -18.81 5.22 5.74
C LEU A 82 -20.01 4.56 5.05
N THR A 83 -20.53 5.20 4.01
CA THR A 83 -21.47 4.58 3.07
C THR A 83 -20.71 3.65 2.12
N LYS A 84 -21.05 2.35 2.14
CA LYS A 84 -20.40 1.33 1.29
C LYS A 84 -20.40 1.74 -0.19
N LYS A 85 -21.55 2.21 -0.69
CA LYS A 85 -21.71 2.67 -2.08
C LYS A 85 -20.71 3.76 -2.47
N LEU A 86 -20.55 4.80 -1.64
CA LEU A 86 -19.65 5.91 -1.93
C LEU A 86 -18.19 5.46 -1.97
N LEU A 87 -17.77 4.60 -1.04
CA LEU A 87 -16.42 4.04 -1.05
C LEU A 87 -16.18 3.19 -2.29
N THR A 88 -17.11 2.28 -2.59
CA THR A 88 -17.00 1.39 -3.75
C THR A 88 -16.93 2.18 -5.05
N GLU A 89 -17.80 3.15 -5.27
CA GLU A 89 -17.78 3.99 -6.48
C GLU A 89 -16.46 4.77 -6.60
N PHE A 90 -15.94 5.31 -5.49
CA PHE A 90 -14.66 6.02 -5.51
C PHE A 90 -13.48 5.07 -5.79
N LEU A 91 -13.43 3.94 -5.12
CA LEU A 91 -12.40 2.92 -5.29
C LEU A 91 -12.38 2.38 -6.73
N GLU A 92 -13.55 2.04 -7.29
CA GLU A 92 -13.66 1.53 -8.66
C GLU A 92 -13.23 2.56 -9.70
N ASN A 93 -13.41 3.86 -9.45
CA ASN A 93 -12.86 4.91 -10.30
C ASN A 93 -11.32 4.94 -10.26
N LEU A 94 -10.72 4.72 -9.08
CA LEU A 94 -9.26 4.63 -8.95
C LEU A 94 -8.72 3.37 -9.64
N LEU A 95 -9.34 2.22 -9.39
CA LEU A 95 -8.96 0.94 -10.00
C LEU A 95 -9.15 0.95 -11.52
N ALA A 96 -10.18 1.62 -12.04
CA ALA A 96 -10.34 1.82 -13.48
C ALA A 96 -9.14 2.54 -14.10
N GLU A 97 -8.62 3.56 -13.43
CA GLU A 97 -7.47 4.32 -13.88
C GLU A 97 -6.19 3.51 -13.89
N ILE A 98 -5.91 2.79 -12.81
CA ILE A 98 -4.73 1.94 -12.72
C ILE A 98 -4.83 0.77 -13.70
N SER A 99 -5.96 0.07 -13.77
CA SER A 99 -6.21 -1.06 -14.68
C SER A 99 -5.99 -0.67 -16.14
N HIS A 100 -6.54 0.49 -16.54
CA HIS A 100 -6.36 0.99 -17.90
C HIS A 100 -4.89 1.22 -18.25
N TYR A 101 -4.10 1.77 -17.32
CA TYR A 101 -2.66 1.97 -17.51
C TYR A 101 -1.85 0.67 -17.43
N CYS A 102 -2.39 -0.36 -16.79
CA CYS A 102 -1.83 -1.72 -16.79
C CYS A 102 -2.18 -2.53 -18.04
N GLU A 103 -2.87 -1.94 -19.02
CA GLU A 103 -3.29 -2.62 -20.25
C GLU A 103 -4.11 -3.91 -19.98
N ASP A 104 -4.89 -3.89 -18.89
CA ASP A 104 -5.67 -5.04 -18.41
C ASP A 104 -4.84 -6.31 -18.12
N GLN A 105 -3.51 -6.16 -17.95
CA GLN A 105 -2.59 -7.24 -17.57
C GLN A 105 -2.40 -7.37 -16.04
N VAL A 106 -3.26 -6.72 -15.25
CA VAL A 106 -3.29 -6.83 -13.79
C VAL A 106 -4.74 -6.97 -13.33
N GLN A 107 -5.05 -8.04 -12.60
CA GLN A 107 -6.38 -8.24 -12.03
C GLN A 107 -6.42 -7.69 -10.62
N PHE A 108 -7.15 -6.59 -10.41
CA PHE A 108 -7.37 -6.03 -9.09
C PHE A 108 -8.52 -6.72 -8.36
N SER A 109 -8.39 -6.82 -7.04
CA SER A 109 -9.48 -7.21 -6.15
C SER A 109 -9.45 -6.37 -4.88
N TYR A 110 -10.58 -6.29 -4.20
CA TYR A 110 -10.67 -5.57 -2.94
C TYR A 110 -11.64 -6.24 -1.97
N GLN A 111 -11.38 -6.08 -0.69
CA GLN A 111 -12.18 -6.62 0.41
C GLN A 111 -12.68 -5.47 1.26
N LEU A 112 -13.98 -5.41 1.51
CA LEU A 112 -14.59 -4.46 2.43
C LEU A 112 -15.46 -5.19 3.46
N LEU A 113 -14.96 -5.29 4.68
CA LEU A 113 -15.59 -6.04 5.77
C LEU A 113 -15.46 -5.32 7.12
N THR A 114 -16.12 -5.88 8.13
CA THR A 114 -15.99 -5.38 9.51
C THR A 114 -15.05 -6.30 10.28
N ALA A 115 -14.03 -5.72 10.91
CA ALA A 115 -13.04 -6.45 11.71
C ALA A 115 -12.87 -5.80 13.08
N ILE A 116 -12.19 -6.48 13.99
CA ILE A 116 -11.72 -5.92 15.25
C ILE A 116 -10.26 -5.50 15.07
N LEU A 117 -10.00 -4.20 15.26
CA LEU A 117 -8.64 -3.67 15.29
C LEU A 117 -7.99 -4.04 16.63
N PHE A 118 -6.88 -4.77 16.56
CA PHE A 118 -6.22 -5.35 17.72
C PHE A 118 -4.75 -4.98 17.74
N GLN A 119 -4.33 -4.33 18.84
CA GLN A 119 -2.92 -4.03 19.06
C GLN A 119 -2.20 -5.27 19.60
N ASP A 120 -1.11 -5.64 18.95
CA ASP A 120 -0.29 -6.76 19.39
C ASP A 120 0.31 -6.53 20.79
N GLY A 121 0.49 -7.61 21.55
CA GLY A 121 0.97 -7.56 22.95
C GLY A 121 -0.04 -7.03 23.98
N CYS A 122 -1.24 -6.60 23.58
CA CYS A 122 -2.30 -6.17 24.50
C CYS A 122 -3.30 -7.29 24.78
N GLU A 123 -3.80 -7.37 26.02
CA GLU A 123 -4.86 -8.33 26.36
C GLU A 123 -6.23 -7.93 25.77
N PRO A 124 -7.05 -8.90 25.33
CA PRO A 124 -8.41 -8.64 24.89
C PRO A 124 -9.25 -7.92 25.96
N ARG A 125 -10.01 -6.90 25.55
CA ARG A 125 -11.02 -6.31 26.44
C ARG A 125 -12.07 -7.37 26.80
N MET A 126 -12.41 -7.50 28.08
CA MET A 126 -13.37 -8.51 28.58
C MET A 126 -14.68 -8.56 27.78
N THR A 127 -15.20 -7.41 27.36
CA THR A 127 -16.46 -7.30 26.58
C THR A 127 -16.34 -7.75 25.12
N MET A 128 -15.12 -7.92 24.62
CA MET A 128 -14.79 -8.25 23.23
C MET A 128 -14.09 -9.60 23.08
N ALA A 129 -13.59 -10.21 24.15
CA ALA A 129 -12.89 -11.50 24.11
C ALA A 129 -13.69 -12.60 23.37
N ASN A 130 -14.98 -12.72 23.68
CA ASN A 130 -15.86 -13.71 23.03
C ASN A 130 -16.26 -13.34 21.58
N LYS A 131 -15.84 -12.16 21.09
CA LYS A 131 -16.12 -11.66 19.74
C LYS A 131 -14.89 -11.69 18.84
N LEU A 132 -13.71 -12.03 19.35
CA LEU A 132 -12.50 -12.19 18.55
C LEU A 132 -12.59 -13.49 17.74
N GLY A 133 -12.40 -13.38 16.44
CA GLY A 133 -12.25 -14.48 15.49
C GLY A 133 -10.79 -14.76 15.17
N GLU A 134 -10.57 -15.29 13.98
CA GLU A 134 -9.26 -15.56 13.40
C GLU A 134 -8.57 -14.26 12.97
N ASP A 135 -7.29 -14.36 12.60
CA ASP A 135 -6.62 -13.25 11.93
C ASP A 135 -7.38 -12.90 10.64
N ILE A 136 -7.38 -11.62 10.29
CA ILE A 136 -8.16 -11.13 9.15
C ILE A 136 -7.82 -11.87 7.86
N LYS A 137 -6.55 -12.19 7.61
CA LYS A 137 -6.15 -12.83 6.35
C LYS A 137 -6.58 -14.31 6.26
N ASP A 138 -6.61 -14.99 7.40
CA ASP A 138 -6.97 -16.41 7.48
C ASP A 138 -8.49 -16.61 7.58
N SER A 139 -9.24 -15.53 7.82
CA SER A 139 -10.68 -15.60 8.06
C SER A 139 -11.48 -15.86 6.78
N ALA A 140 -12.47 -16.75 6.89
CA ALA A 140 -13.45 -16.95 5.82
C ALA A 140 -14.21 -15.66 5.47
N GLU A 141 -14.43 -14.75 6.43
CA GLU A 141 -15.07 -13.46 6.15
C GLU A 141 -14.26 -12.58 5.18
N PHE A 142 -12.92 -12.66 5.23
CA PHE A 142 -12.06 -11.92 4.32
C PHE A 142 -12.05 -12.52 2.92
N GLU A 143 -11.92 -13.85 2.83
CA GLU A 143 -12.01 -14.57 1.57
C GLU A 143 -13.36 -14.33 0.87
N ASN A 144 -14.47 -14.47 1.60
CA ASN A 144 -15.82 -14.25 1.07
C ASN A 144 -16.12 -12.77 0.75
N ALA A 145 -15.35 -11.83 1.29
CA ALA A 145 -15.51 -10.40 1.01
C ALA A 145 -14.75 -9.94 -0.24
N ALA A 146 -13.99 -10.83 -0.89
CA ALA A 146 -13.23 -10.51 -2.09
C ALA A 146 -14.15 -10.14 -3.26
N ILE A 147 -13.96 -8.95 -3.80
CA ILE A 147 -14.64 -8.47 -5.00
C ILE A 147 -13.57 -8.26 -6.07
N TYR A 148 -13.67 -9.03 -7.15
CA TYR A 148 -12.82 -8.85 -8.32
C TYR A 148 -13.31 -7.63 -9.10
N TYR A 149 -12.40 -6.69 -9.33
CA TYR A 149 -12.70 -5.53 -10.14
C TYR A 149 -12.87 -5.95 -11.60
N THR A 150 -13.99 -5.57 -12.21
CA THR A 150 -14.22 -5.75 -13.65
C THR A 150 -14.11 -4.41 -14.35
N ALA A 151 -13.22 -4.34 -15.34
CA ALA A 151 -13.00 -3.13 -16.12
C ALA A 151 -14.32 -2.63 -16.75
N GLY A 152 -14.62 -1.37 -16.49
CA GLY A 152 -15.81 -0.69 -16.98
C GLY A 152 -15.50 0.27 -18.12
N LYS A 153 -16.14 1.45 -18.09
CA LYS A 153 -15.80 2.54 -19.02
C LYS A 153 -14.39 3.06 -18.75
N PRO A 154 -13.67 3.51 -19.78
CA PRO A 154 -12.35 4.07 -19.59
C PRO A 154 -12.38 5.27 -18.62
N PRO A 155 -11.38 5.35 -17.73
CA PRO A 155 -11.25 6.36 -16.69
C PRO A 155 -11.01 7.74 -17.30
N ARG A 156 -11.35 8.81 -16.56
CA ARG A 156 -11.09 10.20 -17.01
C ARG A 156 -9.64 10.67 -16.80
N GLY A 157 -8.76 9.84 -16.22
CA GLY A 157 -7.34 10.15 -16.05
C GLY A 157 -7.05 11.30 -15.08
N LYS A 158 -7.60 11.24 -13.86
CA LYS A 158 -7.53 12.35 -12.89
C LYS A 158 -6.54 12.10 -11.74
N TYR A 159 -6.33 10.84 -11.38
CA TYR A 159 -5.74 10.48 -10.08
C TYR A 159 -4.30 10.00 -10.18
N PHE A 160 -3.90 9.44 -11.31
CA PHE A 160 -2.61 8.78 -11.48
C PHE A 160 -1.89 9.28 -12.74
N LYS A 161 -0.57 9.30 -12.66
CA LYS A 161 0.27 9.47 -13.86
C LYS A 161 0.27 8.16 -14.64
N SER A 162 0.07 8.24 -15.94
CA SER A 162 0.12 7.04 -16.79
C SER A 162 1.50 6.39 -16.72
N TRP A 163 1.55 5.08 -16.97
CA TRP A 163 2.81 4.35 -17.09
C TRP A 163 3.75 5.00 -18.13
N LYS A 164 3.20 5.44 -19.27
CA LYS A 164 3.96 6.09 -20.35
C LYS A 164 4.61 7.41 -19.89
N ASP A 165 3.89 8.23 -19.14
CA ASP A 165 4.44 9.48 -18.61
C ASP A 165 5.51 9.21 -17.54
N TYR A 166 5.27 8.21 -16.69
CA TYR A 166 6.23 7.80 -15.67
C TYR A 166 7.55 7.34 -16.26
N GLN A 167 7.49 6.51 -17.31
CA GLN A 167 8.68 6.05 -18.05
C GLN A 167 9.47 7.22 -18.64
N GLN A 168 8.79 8.19 -19.28
CA GLN A 168 9.46 9.37 -19.84
C GLN A 168 10.15 10.22 -18.77
N HIS A 169 9.51 10.44 -17.62
CA HIS A 169 10.11 11.19 -16.52
C HIS A 169 11.33 10.49 -15.91
N HIS A 170 11.32 9.16 -15.82
CA HIS A 170 12.49 8.39 -15.36
C HIS A 170 13.64 8.46 -16.36
N VAL A 171 13.37 8.30 -17.66
CA VAL A 171 14.39 8.44 -18.71
C VAL A 171 15.03 9.83 -18.69
N VAL A 172 14.25 10.89 -18.48
CA VAL A 172 14.76 12.26 -18.35
C VAL A 172 15.59 12.45 -17.08
N LYS A 173 15.16 11.89 -15.93
CA LYS A 173 15.94 11.95 -14.68
C LYS A 173 17.28 11.23 -14.81
N VAL A 174 17.32 10.06 -15.44
CA VAL A 174 18.56 9.31 -15.68
C VAL A 174 19.49 10.09 -16.62
N LYS A 175 18.97 10.72 -17.67
CA LYS A 175 19.77 11.57 -18.58
C LYS A 175 20.29 12.85 -17.94
N ASN A 176 19.54 13.41 -16.98
CA ASN A 176 19.92 14.62 -16.27
C ASN A 176 20.69 14.35 -14.96
N GLN A 177 20.97 13.08 -14.63
CA GLN A 177 22.00 12.80 -13.62
C GLN A 177 23.33 13.29 -14.21
N PRO A 178 24.06 14.18 -13.50
CA PRO A 178 25.36 14.63 -13.99
C PRO A 178 26.23 13.39 -14.12
N ASN A 179 26.69 13.12 -15.35
CA ASN A 179 27.75 12.14 -15.63
C ASN A 179 28.81 12.28 -14.55
N THR A 180 28.90 11.32 -13.63
CA THR A 180 30.05 11.16 -12.76
C THR A 180 31.24 10.95 -13.69
N THR A 181 31.97 12.03 -13.90
CA THR A 181 33.18 12.06 -14.69
C THR A 181 34.16 11.06 -14.06
N PRO A 182 34.95 10.30 -14.84
CA PRO A 182 35.88 9.28 -14.31
C PRO A 182 36.90 9.82 -13.28
N LYS A 183 37.03 11.14 -13.13
CA LYS A 183 37.90 11.80 -12.15
C LYS A 183 37.44 11.63 -10.70
N LYS A 184 36.13 11.56 -10.41
CA LYS A 184 35.65 11.43 -9.01
C LYS A 184 35.91 10.04 -8.41
N LEU A 185 35.81 8.98 -9.20
CA LEU A 185 36.15 7.62 -8.75
C LEU A 185 37.66 7.44 -8.46
N ALA A 186 38.52 8.22 -9.11
CA ALA A 186 39.97 8.19 -8.86
C ALA A 186 40.37 8.97 -7.59
N GLU A 187 39.63 10.03 -7.25
CA GLU A 187 39.84 10.80 -6.02
C GLU A 187 39.27 10.07 -4.79
N GLU A 188 38.07 9.45 -4.89
CA GLU A 188 37.49 8.66 -3.80
C GLU A 188 38.31 7.40 -3.47
N LYS A 189 38.91 6.74 -4.48
CA LYS A 189 39.84 5.62 -4.25
C LYS A 189 41.15 6.06 -3.57
N LYS A 190 41.64 7.27 -3.84
CA LYS A 190 42.84 7.82 -3.17
C LYS A 190 42.54 8.24 -1.74
N GLU A 191 41.32 8.70 -1.46
CA GLU A 191 40.90 9.15 -0.13
C GLU A 191 40.51 7.98 0.80
N ALA A 192 39.97 6.88 0.24
CA ALA A 192 39.75 5.63 0.97
C ALA A 192 41.08 4.97 1.38
N ASN A 193 42.07 4.88 0.47
CA ASN A 193 43.37 4.27 0.77
C ASN A 193 44.17 5.05 1.83
N LYS A 194 43.96 6.37 1.95
CA LYS A 194 44.61 7.20 2.97
C LYS A 194 44.01 7.04 4.37
N LYS A 195 42.74 6.64 4.47
CA LYS A 195 42.06 6.42 5.75
C LYS A 195 42.43 5.05 6.33
N ASP A 196 42.66 4.04 5.50
CA ASP A 196 43.05 2.71 5.97
C ASP A 196 44.50 2.68 6.53
N GLU A 197 45.43 3.49 5.99
CA GLU A 197 46.78 3.62 6.56
C GLU A 197 46.81 4.36 7.91
N ALA A 198 45.84 5.23 8.19
CA ALA A 198 45.79 6.02 9.43
C ALA A 198 45.30 5.21 10.65
N TYR A 199 44.63 4.08 10.43
CA TYR A 199 44.15 3.20 11.51
C TYR A 199 45.16 2.12 11.94
N MET A 200 46.29 1.98 11.25
CA MET A 200 47.30 0.94 11.52
C MET A 200 48.44 1.40 12.46
N TYR A 201 48.37 2.61 13.04
CA TYR A 201 49.40 3.15 13.96
C TYR A 201 48.91 3.46 15.38
N TYR A 202 47.76 2.91 15.78
CA TYR A 202 47.31 2.94 17.18
C TYR A 202 46.81 1.56 17.61
N ILE A 203 47.75 0.63 17.77
CA ILE A 203 47.63 -0.54 18.67
C ILE A 203 48.94 -0.65 19.44
#